data_AF-A0A8I1EBI5-F1
#
_entry.id   AF-A0A8I1EBI5-F1
#
_cell.length_a   1.000
_cell.length_b   1.000
_cell.length_c   1.000
_cell.angle_alpha   90.00
_cell.angle_beta   90.00
_cell.angle_gamma   90.00
#
_symmetry.space_group_name_H-M   'P 1'
#
loop_
_entity.id
_entity.type
_entity.pdbx_description
1 polymer ?
#
loop_
_entity_poly.entity_id
_entity_poly.type
_entity_poly.pdbx_seq_one_letter_code
_entity_poly.pdbx_strand_id
1 'polypeptide(L)'
;MSIEQVKSLVAKNREIIVQTLQDSGLEEGTTGACLYASIIGCITLNRFTKAEVIIRGGDGDGDGGIKVDGALHGHYWLEADIDGNRYVIDITADQFGMPPVIIERVEVMQQIYFPGDQVAVDEHVREMMDEIGGGGDGQ
;
A
#
# COMPACT_ATOMS: atom_id res chain seq x y z
N MET A 1 -1.93 -6.35 19.97
CA MET A 1 -1.10 -5.14 19.82
C MET A 1 -2.05 -4.06 19.37
N SER A 2 -2.07 -2.88 20.00
CA SER A 2 -3.13 -1.93 19.72
C SER A 2 -3.03 -1.32 18.32
N ILE A 3 -4.19 -1.07 17.71
CA ILE A 3 -4.34 -0.33 16.47
C ILE A 3 -3.61 1.03 16.49
N GLU A 4 -3.42 1.63 17.66
CA GLU A 4 -2.71 2.90 17.82
C GLU A 4 -1.21 2.79 17.48
N GLN A 5 -0.57 1.66 17.76
CA GLN A 5 0.83 1.43 17.36
C GLN A 5 0.96 1.30 15.83
N VAL A 6 0.00 0.60 15.19
CA VAL A 6 -0.06 0.49 13.73
C VAL A 6 -0.27 1.86 13.11
N LYS A 7 -1.25 2.64 13.58
CA LYS A 7 -1.51 4.01 13.11
C LYS A 7 -0.25 4.89 13.16
N SER A 8 0.50 4.83 14.26
CA SER A 8 1.73 5.61 14.40
C SER A 8 2.80 5.21 13.40
N LEU A 9 3.01 3.92 13.16
CA LEU A 9 3.99 3.44 12.16
C LEU A 9 3.55 3.76 10.73
N VAL A 10 2.27 3.59 10.42
CA VAL A 10 1.69 3.93 9.11
C VAL A 10 1.86 5.42 8.80
N ALA A 11 1.59 6.29 9.77
CA ALA A 11 1.81 7.73 9.62
C ALA A 11 3.29 8.08 9.32
N LYS A 12 4.24 7.44 10.01
CA LYS A 12 5.67 7.62 9.72
C LYS A 12 6.07 7.11 8.34
N ASN A 13 5.52 5.99 7.91
CA ASN A 13 5.75 5.49 6.55
C ASN A 13 5.24 6.49 5.50
N ARG A 14 4.05 7.07 5.71
CA ARG A 14 3.53 8.14 4.85
C ARG A 14 4.51 9.31 4.76
N GLU A 15 4.98 9.81 5.90
CA GLU A 15 5.94 10.93 5.95
C GLU A 15 7.22 10.63 5.14
N ILE A 16 7.81 9.44 5.32
CA ILE A 16 9.01 9.01 4.59
C ILE A 16 8.76 8.97 3.08
N ILE A 17 7.65 8.37 2.65
CA ILE A 17 7.31 8.26 1.23
C ILE A 17 7.11 9.65 0.62
N VAL A 18 6.32 10.51 1.25
CA VAL A 18 6.07 11.88 0.76
C VAL A 18 7.36 12.68 0.66
N GLN A 19 8.20 12.65 1.70
CA GLN A 19 9.46 13.38 1.70
C GLN A 19 10.40 12.86 0.59
N THR A 20 10.48 11.55 0.41
CA THR A 20 11.28 10.93 -0.65
C THR A 20 10.83 11.37 -2.04
N LEU A 21 9.52 11.37 -2.28
CA LEU A 21 8.94 11.81 -3.57
C LEU A 21 9.21 13.30 -3.81
N GLN A 22 9.06 14.15 -2.79
CA GLN A 22 9.38 15.59 -2.86
C GLN A 22 10.85 15.82 -3.19
N ASP A 23 11.75 15.11 -2.52
CA ASP A 23 13.20 15.26 -2.70
C ASP A 23 13.68 14.71 -4.05
N SER A 24 12.95 13.78 -4.66
CA SER A 24 13.28 13.20 -5.96
C SER A 24 13.14 14.19 -7.13
N GLY A 25 12.34 15.26 -6.97
CA GLY A 25 12.00 16.18 -8.04
C GLY A 25 11.11 15.58 -9.15
N LEU A 26 10.61 14.35 -8.96
CA LEU A 26 9.62 13.73 -9.84
C LEU A 26 8.23 14.29 -9.46
N GLU A 27 7.80 15.34 -10.15
CA GLU A 27 6.55 16.07 -9.84
C GLU A 27 5.29 15.28 -10.25
N GLU A 28 4.89 14.25 -9.48
CA GLU A 28 3.60 13.57 -9.67
C GLU A 28 2.86 13.19 -8.36
N GLY A 29 3.24 13.81 -7.23
CA GLY A 29 2.61 13.51 -5.94
C GLY A 29 2.85 12.05 -5.54
N THR A 30 1.78 11.30 -5.23
CA THR A 30 1.82 9.86 -4.88
C THR A 30 1.57 8.92 -6.05
N THR A 31 1.35 9.45 -7.25
CA THR A 31 1.04 8.64 -8.44
C THR A 31 2.17 7.66 -8.71
N GLY A 32 1.83 6.38 -8.91
CA GLY A 32 2.81 5.32 -9.16
C GLY A 32 3.62 4.86 -7.92
N ALA A 33 3.47 5.51 -6.77
CA ALA A 33 4.19 5.14 -5.55
C ALA A 33 3.50 4.06 -4.70
N CYS A 34 2.29 3.62 -5.07
CA CYS A 34 1.45 2.75 -4.25
C CYS A 34 2.07 1.37 -3.95
N LEU A 35 2.74 0.74 -4.92
CA LEU A 35 3.42 -0.55 -4.71
C LEU A 35 4.65 -0.39 -3.81
N TYR A 36 5.49 0.61 -4.07
CA TYR A 36 6.65 0.95 -3.23
C TYR A 36 6.23 1.25 -1.78
N ALA A 37 5.20 2.07 -1.60
CA ALA A 37 4.63 2.42 -0.30
C ALA A 37 4.09 1.18 0.43
N SER A 38 3.41 0.29 -0.30
CA SER A 38 2.90 -0.97 0.24
C SER A 38 4.04 -1.90 0.67
N ILE A 39 5.11 -2.04 -0.11
CA ILE A 39 6.27 -2.86 0.26
C ILE A 39 6.93 -2.34 1.54
N ILE A 40 7.25 -1.03 1.60
CA ILE A 40 7.86 -0.42 2.79
C ILE A 40 6.94 -0.55 4.01
N GLY A 41 5.64 -0.37 3.82
CA GLY A 41 4.64 -0.55 4.87
C GLY A 41 4.57 -1.99 5.36
N CYS A 42 4.54 -2.96 4.44
CA CYS A 42 4.51 -4.39 4.74
C CYS A 42 5.75 -4.81 5.54
N ILE A 43 6.95 -4.42 5.09
CA ILE A 43 8.21 -4.70 5.79
C ILE A 43 8.20 -4.08 7.19
N THR A 44 7.85 -2.80 7.30
CA THR A 44 7.83 -2.07 8.57
C THR A 44 6.86 -2.72 9.56
N LEU A 45 5.63 -3.00 9.12
CA LEU A 45 4.62 -3.57 10.00
C LEU A 45 4.98 -5.02 10.38
N ASN A 46 5.33 -5.89 9.43
CA ASN A 46 5.73 -7.27 9.75
C ASN A 46 6.97 -7.32 10.65
N ARG A 47 7.90 -6.37 10.54
CA ARG A 47 9.14 -6.34 11.34
C ARG A 47 8.94 -5.78 12.76
N PHE A 48 8.16 -4.72 12.90
CA PHE A 48 8.06 -3.95 14.14
C PHE A 48 6.74 -4.14 14.87
N THR A 49 5.87 -5.00 14.36
CA THR A 49 4.58 -5.32 14.96
C THR A 49 4.34 -6.83 15.03
N LYS A 50 3.21 -7.21 15.63
CA LYS A 50 2.69 -8.59 15.56
C LYS A 50 1.56 -8.74 14.54
N ALA A 51 1.30 -7.71 13.73
CA ALA A 51 0.26 -7.77 12.73
C ALA A 51 0.69 -8.73 11.61
N GLU A 52 -0.24 -9.54 11.14
CA GLU A 52 -0.05 -10.33 9.92
C GLU A 52 -0.45 -9.44 8.75
N VAL A 53 0.52 -9.02 7.95
CA VAL A 53 0.30 -8.05 6.87
C VAL A 53 0.55 -8.68 5.52
N ILE A 54 -0.40 -8.49 4.60
CA ILE A 54 -0.34 -8.89 3.21
C ILE A 54 -0.52 -7.68 2.30
N ILE A 55 0.23 -7.63 1.21
CA ILE A 55 0.02 -6.66 0.14
C ILE A 55 -1.10 -7.18 -0.75
N ARG A 56 -2.13 -6.35 -0.94
CA ARG A 56 -3.21 -6.59 -1.90
C ARG A 56 -3.07 -5.57 -3.02
N GLY A 57 -3.65 -5.89 -4.17
CA GLY A 57 -3.68 -4.97 -5.27
C GLY A 57 -4.61 -5.42 -6.38
N GLY A 58 -4.54 -4.71 -7.49
CA GLY A 58 -5.18 -5.05 -8.75
C GLY A 58 -4.80 -4.08 -9.85
N ASP A 59 -5.12 -4.42 -11.09
CA ASP A 59 -4.74 -3.66 -12.29
C ASP A 59 -5.77 -2.59 -12.69
N GLY A 60 -6.99 -2.67 -12.16
CA GLY A 60 -8.10 -1.80 -12.54
C GLY A 60 -8.74 -2.13 -13.90
N ASP A 61 -8.25 -3.15 -14.61
CA ASP A 61 -8.68 -3.58 -15.94
C ASP A 61 -9.13 -5.06 -15.94
N GLY A 62 -9.97 -5.40 -14.97
CA GLY A 62 -10.57 -6.73 -14.85
C GLY A 62 -9.97 -7.60 -13.76
N ASP A 63 -8.86 -7.19 -13.13
CA ASP A 63 -8.27 -7.87 -11.98
C ASP A 63 -8.16 -6.95 -10.75
N GLY A 64 -9.31 -6.67 -10.12
CA GLY A 64 -9.36 -5.90 -8.86
C GLY A 64 -8.83 -4.47 -8.98
N GLY A 65 -8.56 -3.85 -7.84
CA GLY A 65 -8.08 -2.47 -7.70
C GLY A 65 -8.90 -1.65 -6.71
N ILE A 66 -8.84 -0.34 -6.86
CA ILE A 66 -9.62 0.62 -6.06
C ILE A 66 -10.71 1.26 -6.91
N LYS A 67 -11.92 1.34 -6.37
CA LYS A 67 -13.07 1.95 -7.04
C LYS A 67 -13.27 3.37 -6.58
N VAL A 68 -13.15 4.31 -7.51
CA VAL A 68 -13.31 5.75 -7.28
C VAL A 68 -14.22 6.32 -8.35
N ASP A 69 -15.22 7.09 -7.94
CA ASP A 69 -16.23 7.69 -8.84
C ASP A 69 -16.88 6.73 -9.86
N GLY A 70 -17.00 5.46 -9.46
CA GLY A 70 -17.61 4.41 -10.28
C GLY A 70 -16.65 3.69 -11.25
N ALA A 71 -15.42 4.17 -11.40
CA ALA A 71 -14.36 3.54 -12.18
C ALA A 71 -13.44 2.71 -11.27
N LEU A 72 -12.85 1.65 -11.83
CA LEU A 72 -11.83 0.84 -11.16
C LEU A 72 -10.45 1.29 -11.62
N HIS A 73 -9.52 1.42 -10.69
CA HIS A 73 -8.16 1.86 -10.93
C HIS A 73 -7.16 0.86 -10.36
N GLY A 74 -6.07 0.63 -11.09
CA GLY A 74 -4.97 -0.18 -10.61
C GLY A 74 -4.35 0.45 -9.36
N HIS A 75 -4.20 -0.34 -8.30
CA HIS A 75 -3.75 0.16 -7.02
C HIS A 75 -3.26 -0.95 -6.11
N TYR A 76 -2.37 -0.61 -5.17
CA TYR A 76 -1.86 -1.52 -4.14
C TYR A 76 -2.07 -0.93 -2.75
N TRP A 77 -2.42 -1.79 -1.80
CA TRP A 77 -2.63 -1.45 -0.40
C TRP A 77 -2.23 -2.61 0.50
N LEU A 78 -2.32 -2.40 1.81
CA LEU A 78 -2.09 -3.44 2.79
C LEU A 78 -3.40 -3.91 3.41
N GLU A 79 -3.52 -5.20 3.62
CA GLU A 79 -4.46 -5.76 4.58
C GLU A 79 -3.70 -6.31 5.79
N ALA A 80 -4.14 -5.96 6.99
CA ALA A 80 -3.49 -6.38 8.24
C ALA A 80 -4.51 -7.01 9.20
N ASP A 81 -4.18 -8.17 9.79
CA ASP A 81 -4.88 -8.66 10.98
C ASP A 81 -4.29 -8.00 12.23
N ILE A 82 -5.14 -7.27 12.97
CA ILE A 82 -4.78 -6.56 14.19
C ILE A 82 -5.80 -6.96 15.26
N ASP A 83 -5.34 -7.78 16.20
CA ASP A 83 -6.15 -8.30 17.31
C ASP A 83 -7.46 -8.96 16.82
N GLY A 84 -7.40 -9.75 15.75
CA GLY A 84 -8.52 -10.50 15.19
C GLY A 84 -9.48 -9.68 14.32
N ASN A 85 -9.09 -8.46 13.93
CA ASN A 85 -9.85 -7.61 13.03
C ASN A 85 -8.99 -7.29 11.80
N ARG A 86 -9.58 -7.37 10.60
CA ARG A 86 -8.89 -7.11 9.34
C ARG A 86 -9.04 -5.64 8.94
N TYR A 87 -7.94 -4.97 8.67
CA TYR A 87 -7.90 -3.57 8.28
C TYR A 87 -7.30 -3.39 6.89
N VAL A 88 -7.91 -2.53 6.07
CA VAL A 88 -7.28 -1.88 4.93
C VAL A 88 -6.39 -0.76 5.45
N ILE A 89 -5.14 -0.73 4.98
CA ILE A 89 -4.17 0.32 5.25
C ILE A 89 -3.64 0.83 3.91
N ASP A 90 -3.87 2.10 3.62
CA ASP A 90 -3.46 2.75 2.38
C ASP A 90 -2.94 4.16 2.66
N ILE A 91 -1.70 4.42 2.28
CA ILE A 91 -1.01 5.71 2.49
C ILE A 91 -0.81 6.49 1.19
N THR A 92 -1.55 6.13 0.15
CA THR A 92 -1.44 6.68 -1.21
C THR A 92 -2.81 6.88 -1.86
N ALA A 93 -3.91 6.68 -1.13
CA ALA A 93 -5.27 6.87 -1.64
C ALA A 93 -5.54 8.30 -2.14
N ASP A 94 -4.78 9.28 -1.66
CA ASP A 94 -4.86 10.67 -2.11
C ASP A 94 -4.48 10.87 -3.58
N GLN A 95 -3.82 9.90 -4.23
CA GLN A 95 -3.65 9.91 -5.69
C GLN A 95 -5.00 9.90 -6.44
N PHE A 96 -6.08 9.47 -5.78
CA PHE A 96 -7.45 9.47 -6.29
C PHE A 96 -8.35 10.51 -5.61
N GLY A 97 -7.77 11.47 -4.86
CA GLY A 97 -8.52 12.49 -4.13
C GLY A 97 -9.16 12.02 -2.82
N MET A 98 -8.83 10.80 -2.34
CA MET A 98 -9.27 10.28 -1.05
C MET A 98 -8.39 10.79 0.12
N PRO A 99 -8.73 10.51 1.39
CA PRO A 99 -7.86 10.87 2.51
C PRO A 99 -6.42 10.30 2.35
N PRO A 100 -5.36 11.05 2.72
CA PRO A 100 -3.96 10.62 2.52
C PRO A 100 -3.56 9.34 3.26
N VAL A 101 -4.28 8.99 4.32
CA VAL A 101 -4.10 7.75 5.08
C VAL A 101 -5.47 7.18 5.37
N ILE A 102 -5.68 5.94 4.94
CA ILE A 102 -6.86 5.14 5.26
C ILE A 102 -6.40 3.99 6.14
N ILE A 103 -7.03 3.87 7.31
CA ILE A 103 -6.91 2.72 8.22
C ILE A 103 -8.31 2.39 8.69
N GLU A 104 -8.97 1.45 8.02
CA GLU A 104 -10.36 1.11 8.29
C GLU A 104 -10.59 -0.40 8.08
N ARG A 105 -11.63 -0.94 8.70
CA ARG A 105 -11.99 -2.34 8.58
C ARG A 105 -12.31 -2.73 7.14
N VAL A 106 -11.85 -3.93 6.75
CA VAL A 106 -12.13 -4.50 5.42
C VAL A 106 -13.63 -4.56 5.14
N GLU A 107 -14.46 -4.87 6.14
CA GLU A 107 -15.91 -4.97 5.97
C GLU A 107 -16.57 -3.62 5.59
N VAL A 108 -15.98 -2.51 6.02
CA VAL A 108 -16.44 -1.15 5.66
C VAL A 108 -15.97 -0.77 4.25
N MET A 109 -14.79 -1.27 3.87
CA MET A 109 -14.09 -0.88 2.64
C MET A 109 -14.34 -1.80 1.45
N GLN A 110 -15.11 -2.89 1.61
CA GLN A 110 -15.38 -3.91 0.58
C GLN A 110 -16.06 -3.41 -0.71
N GLN A 111 -16.59 -2.18 -0.73
CA GLN A 111 -17.18 -1.56 -1.94
C GLN A 111 -16.20 -0.60 -2.66
N ILE A 112 -15.03 -0.39 -2.07
CA ILE A 112 -14.00 0.54 -2.54
C ILE A 112 -12.75 -0.25 -2.93
N TYR A 113 -12.31 -1.20 -2.10
CA TYR A 113 -11.12 -2.00 -2.34
C TYR A 113 -11.51 -3.41 -2.78
N PHE A 114 -11.05 -3.81 -3.97
CA PHE A 114 -11.34 -5.09 -4.59
C PHE A 114 -10.03 -5.85 -4.83
N PRO A 115 -9.65 -6.80 -3.96
CA PRO A 115 -8.45 -7.60 -4.19
C PRO A 115 -8.52 -8.35 -5.52
N GLY A 116 -7.50 -8.21 -6.37
CA GLY A 116 -7.28 -9.01 -7.57
C GLY A 116 -6.63 -10.37 -7.28
N ASP A 117 -6.05 -10.99 -8.30
CA ASP A 117 -5.33 -12.25 -8.20
C ASP A 117 -4.05 -12.07 -7.38
N GLN A 118 -4.01 -12.74 -6.23
CA GLN A 118 -2.87 -12.65 -5.33
C GLN A 118 -1.58 -13.19 -5.97
N VAL A 119 -1.67 -14.14 -6.90
CA VAL A 119 -0.47 -14.66 -7.59
C VAL A 119 0.19 -13.56 -8.43
N ALA A 120 -0.61 -12.78 -9.16
CA ALA A 120 -0.13 -11.65 -9.95
C ALA A 120 0.42 -10.53 -9.05
N VAL A 121 -0.28 -10.22 -7.95
CA VAL A 121 0.20 -9.24 -6.95
C VAL A 121 1.55 -9.66 -6.37
N ASP A 122 1.70 -10.93 -5.97
CA ASP A 122 2.94 -11.46 -5.40
C ASP A 122 4.11 -11.44 -6.42
N GLU A 123 3.81 -11.64 -7.71
CA GLU A 123 4.79 -11.51 -8.80
C GLU A 123 5.27 -10.07 -8.94
N HIS A 124 4.37 -9.08 -9.03
CA HIS A 124 4.73 -7.67 -9.09
C HIS A 124 5.52 -7.20 -7.85
N VAL A 125 5.15 -7.69 -6.66
CA VAL A 125 5.90 -7.42 -5.42
C VAL A 125 7.33 -7.99 -5.52
N ARG A 126 7.50 -9.18 -6.08
CA ARG A 126 8.84 -9.78 -6.26
C ARG A 126 9.68 -8.98 -7.23
N GLU A 127 9.16 -8.65 -8.40
CA GLU A 127 9.86 -7.85 -9.41
C GLU A 127 10.31 -6.50 -8.84
N MET A 128 9.42 -5.83 -8.10
CA MET A 128 9.71 -4.55 -7.45
C MET A 128 10.79 -4.69 -6.37
N MET A 129 10.75 -5.76 -5.56
CA MET A 129 11.81 -6.01 -4.58
C MET A 129 13.16 -6.32 -5.23
N ASP A 130 13.16 -7.01 -6.37
CA ASP A 130 14.37 -7.27 -7.15
C ASP A 130 14.95 -5.95 -7.72
N GLU A 131 14.11 -5.02 -8.17
CA GLU A 131 14.52 -3.66 -8.58
C GLU A 131 15.15 -2.89 -7.41
N ILE A 132 14.48 -2.88 -6.25
CA ILE A 132 14.98 -2.20 -5.03
C ILE A 132 16.32 -2.79 -4.57
N GLY A 133 16.49 -4.12 -4.65
CA GLY A 133 17.72 -4.82 -4.27
C GLY A 133 18.83 -4.76 -5.32
N GLY A 134 18.49 -4.66 -6.60
CA GLY A 134 19.39 -4.74 -7.75
C GLY A 134 20.05 -3.40 -8.16
N GLY A 135 19.60 -2.27 -7.61
CA GLY A 135 20.20 -0.94 -7.86
C GLY A 135 21.63 -0.74 -7.34
N GLY A 136 22.26 -1.78 -6.77
CA GLY A 136 23.61 -1.74 -6.19
C GLY A 136 24.76 -2.11 -7.13
N ASP A 137 24.48 -2.63 -8.34
CA ASP A 137 25.51 -3.13 -9.27
C ASP A 137 25.81 -2.17 -10.44
N GLY A 138 25.68 -0.87 -10.21
CA GLY A 138 26.15 0.17 -11.13
C GLY A 138 27.60 0.59 -10.83
N GLN A 139 28.56 -0.12 -11.43
CA GLN A 139 29.94 0.35 -11.66
C GLN A 139 29.98 1.44 -12.74
#